data_AF-A0A841C290-F1
#
_entry.id   AF-A0A841C290-F1
#
_cell.length_a   1.000
_cell.length_b   1.000
_cell.length_c   1.000
_cell.angle_alpha   90.00
_cell.angle_beta   90.00
_cell.angle_gamma   90.00
#
_symmetry.space_group_name_H-M   'P 1'
#
loop_
_entity.id
_entity.type
_entity.pdbx_description
1 polymer ?
#
loop_
_entity_poly.entity_id
_entity_poly.type
_entity_poly.pdbx_seq_one_letter_code
_entity_poly.pdbx_strand_id
1 'polypeptide(L)'
;MSAPVPDRFDFRGAAFGGGDLSGAELRGRRVVFDGVTFAEGTALSFEGADLTDAWISFVGAVFRGDVSFEAAMMRRGLIDFERATFAGGTLRFTGFDLRGGTIRFDRAALDGGAVSFAGTTFGEDGVVTFDGARFAGSEVSFAGADFSAGGVVDLAQAESYEVSARFDPWSARPPGLFLPTVGFADDE
;
A
#
# COMPACT_ATOMS: atom_id res chain seq x y z
N MET A 1 22.09 -29.18 -6.62
CA MET A 1 21.89 -28.37 -5.41
C MET A 1 21.43 -27.00 -5.86
N SER A 2 20.22 -26.57 -5.49
CA SER A 2 19.74 -25.21 -5.81
C SER A 2 20.52 -24.19 -4.98
N ALA A 3 20.85 -23.04 -5.55
CA ALA A 3 21.48 -21.97 -4.79
C ALA A 3 20.53 -21.53 -3.64
N PRO A 4 21.07 -21.18 -2.45
CA PRO A 4 20.24 -20.63 -1.39
C PRO A 4 19.57 -19.34 -1.88
N VAL A 5 18.25 -19.25 -1.70
CA VAL A 5 17.50 -18.03 -2.02
C VAL A 5 17.97 -16.93 -1.06
N PRO A 6 18.39 -15.75 -1.55
CA PRO A 6 18.85 -14.66 -0.70
C PRO A 6 17.79 -14.22 0.32
N ASP A 7 18.20 -13.97 1.56
CA ASP A 7 17.31 -13.43 2.60
C ASP A 7 16.95 -11.96 2.37
N ARG A 8 17.72 -11.28 1.52
CA ARG A 8 17.55 -9.87 1.19
C ARG A 8 17.77 -9.62 -0.29
N PHE A 9 16.87 -8.83 -0.88
CA PHE A 9 16.98 -8.22 -2.20
C PHE A 9 17.04 -6.70 -2.00
N ASP A 10 18.07 -6.05 -2.53
CA ASP A 10 18.32 -4.62 -2.31
C ASP A 10 18.55 -3.91 -3.64
N PHE A 11 17.66 -2.98 -3.96
CA PHE A 11 17.63 -2.22 -5.21
C PHE A 11 17.90 -0.74 -4.98
N ARG A 12 18.41 -0.34 -3.80
CA ARG A 12 18.72 1.07 -3.53
C ARG A 12 19.72 1.62 -4.56
N GLY A 13 19.40 2.77 -5.14
CA GLY A 13 20.20 3.42 -6.18
C GLY A 13 20.17 2.72 -7.55
N ALA A 14 19.36 1.68 -7.73
CA ALA A 14 19.22 1.01 -9.01
C ALA A 14 18.41 1.86 -10.00
N ALA A 15 18.83 1.86 -11.27
CA ALA A 15 17.93 2.17 -12.37
C ALA A 15 16.99 0.97 -12.54
N PHE A 16 15.82 1.04 -11.93
CA PHE A 16 14.89 -0.08 -11.86
C PHE A 16 13.93 -0.08 -13.06
N GLY A 17 14.05 -1.10 -13.93
CA GLY A 17 13.25 -1.23 -15.15
C GLY A 17 11.96 -2.04 -14.99
N GLY A 18 11.64 -2.46 -13.75
CA GLY A 18 10.49 -3.31 -13.45
C GLY A 18 10.89 -4.69 -12.98
N GLY A 19 9.91 -5.52 -12.66
CA GLY A 19 10.12 -6.89 -12.20
C GLY A 19 8.82 -7.65 -12.01
N ASP A 20 8.91 -8.96 -12.08
CA ASP A 20 7.79 -9.85 -11.81
C ASP A 20 8.16 -10.80 -10.67
N LEU A 21 7.47 -10.63 -9.55
CA LEU A 21 7.52 -11.46 -8.35
C LEU A 21 6.13 -12.05 -8.07
N SER A 22 5.29 -12.21 -9.11
CA SER A 22 3.96 -12.81 -8.97
C SER A 22 4.07 -14.25 -8.49
N GLY A 23 3.23 -14.62 -7.52
CA GLY A 23 3.23 -15.93 -6.87
C GLY A 23 4.47 -16.25 -6.04
N ALA A 24 5.36 -15.27 -5.80
CA ALA A 24 6.59 -15.51 -5.05
C ALA A 24 6.31 -15.80 -3.57
N GLU A 25 7.06 -16.75 -3.00
CA GLU A 25 7.08 -17.01 -1.56
C GLU A 25 8.17 -16.14 -0.89
N LEU A 26 7.78 -14.95 -0.45
CA LEU A 26 8.69 -13.96 0.18
C LEU A 26 8.66 -14.01 1.71
N ARG A 27 8.30 -15.16 2.26
CA ARG A 27 8.12 -15.35 3.70
C ARG A 27 9.38 -14.98 4.49
N GLY A 28 9.27 -14.03 5.40
CA GLY A 28 10.40 -13.54 6.22
C GLY A 28 11.49 -12.80 5.43
N ARG A 29 11.30 -12.54 4.13
CA ARG A 29 12.32 -11.93 3.27
C ARG A 29 12.29 -10.42 3.35
N ARG A 30 13.44 -9.81 3.11
CA ARG A 30 13.57 -8.35 2.99
C ARG A 30 13.76 -7.93 1.53
N VAL A 31 12.87 -7.10 1.00
CA VAL A 31 12.97 -6.52 -0.34
C VAL A 31 13.02 -5.00 -0.20
N VAL A 32 14.05 -4.35 -0.74
CA VAL A 32 14.31 -2.92 -0.49
C VAL A 32 14.41 -2.15 -1.79
N PHE A 33 13.55 -1.14 -1.95
CA PHE A 33 13.50 -0.19 -3.07
C PHE A 33 13.62 1.27 -2.58
N ASP A 34 14.25 1.50 -1.43
CA ASP A 34 14.35 2.84 -0.85
C ASP A 34 15.00 3.83 -1.82
N GLY A 35 14.36 4.98 -1.99
CA GLY A 35 14.80 6.05 -2.89
C GLY A 35 14.79 5.69 -4.38
N VAL A 36 14.20 4.56 -4.78
CA VAL A 36 14.09 4.16 -6.20
C VAL A 36 13.02 4.99 -6.89
N THR A 37 13.29 5.40 -8.13
CA THR A 37 12.28 5.97 -9.03
C THR A 37 11.75 4.88 -9.95
N PHE A 38 10.47 4.53 -9.80
CA PHE A 38 9.71 3.73 -10.75
C PHE A 38 9.26 4.67 -11.87
N ALA A 39 10.00 4.71 -12.97
CA ALA A 39 9.70 5.62 -14.09
C ALA A 39 8.40 5.22 -14.81
N GLU A 40 7.84 6.13 -15.62
CA GLU A 40 6.71 5.81 -16.48
C GLU A 40 6.99 4.57 -17.34
N GLY A 41 6.02 3.66 -17.45
CA GLY A 41 6.18 2.37 -18.14
C GLY A 41 6.93 1.30 -17.34
N THR A 42 7.43 1.60 -16.15
CA THR A 42 7.96 0.59 -15.20
C THR A 42 6.80 -0.14 -14.54
N ALA A 43 6.87 -1.47 -14.45
CA ALA A 43 5.89 -2.28 -13.72
C ALA A 43 6.61 -3.23 -12.75
N LEU A 44 6.15 -3.29 -11.50
CA LEU A 44 6.58 -4.28 -10.50
C LEU A 44 5.37 -5.05 -9.99
N SER A 45 5.37 -6.37 -10.16
CA SER A 45 4.28 -7.23 -9.67
C SER A 45 4.71 -8.07 -8.48
N PHE A 46 3.86 -8.12 -7.46
CA PHE A 46 3.82 -9.10 -6.37
C PHE A 46 2.47 -9.85 -6.38
N GLU A 47 1.81 -9.91 -7.54
CA GLU A 47 0.47 -10.49 -7.64
C GLU A 47 0.43 -11.91 -7.08
N GLY A 48 -0.50 -12.20 -6.16
CA GLY A 48 -0.63 -13.52 -5.54
C GLY A 48 0.55 -13.96 -4.67
N ALA A 49 1.49 -13.06 -4.34
CA ALA A 49 2.65 -13.39 -3.51
C ALA A 49 2.27 -13.68 -2.05
N ASP A 50 3.06 -14.53 -1.40
CA ASP A 50 2.98 -14.78 0.03
C ASP A 50 4.01 -13.92 0.76
N LEU A 51 3.51 -12.89 1.45
CA LEU A 51 4.30 -11.88 2.14
C LEU A 51 4.30 -12.08 3.65
N THR A 52 3.98 -13.30 4.14
CA THR A 52 3.99 -13.60 5.57
C THR A 52 5.35 -13.28 6.20
N ASP A 53 5.38 -12.38 7.18
CA ASP A 53 6.60 -11.92 7.86
C ASP A 53 7.58 -11.14 6.95
N ALA A 54 7.17 -10.75 5.74
CA ALA A 54 8.04 -10.03 4.82
C ALA A 54 8.26 -8.57 5.27
N TRP A 55 9.41 -8.02 4.87
CA TRP A 55 9.70 -6.59 4.95
C TRP A 55 9.93 -6.08 3.53
N ILE A 56 8.99 -5.31 3.00
CA ILE A 56 9.13 -4.66 1.68
C ILE A 56 9.18 -3.15 1.90
N SER A 57 10.33 -2.51 1.64
CA SER A 57 10.43 -1.05 1.73
C SER A 57 10.49 -0.37 0.37
N PHE A 58 9.82 0.77 0.31
CA PHE A 58 9.86 1.78 -0.73
C PHE A 58 10.08 3.16 -0.11
N VAL A 59 10.85 3.24 0.98
CA VAL A 59 10.99 4.48 1.75
C VAL A 59 11.60 5.57 0.87
N GLY A 60 10.92 6.70 0.73
CA GLY A 60 11.35 7.79 -0.14
C GLY A 60 11.36 7.47 -1.64
N ALA A 61 10.73 6.38 -2.09
CA ALA A 61 10.62 6.04 -3.50
C ALA A 61 9.68 7.00 -4.25
N VAL A 62 9.85 7.09 -5.57
CA VAL A 62 9.00 7.90 -6.45
C VAL A 62 8.29 6.99 -7.45
N PHE A 63 6.95 7.03 -7.46
CA PHE A 63 6.09 6.19 -8.29
C PHE A 63 5.49 6.98 -9.45
N ARG A 64 6.04 6.76 -10.65
CA ARG A 64 5.45 7.15 -11.95
C ARG A 64 5.02 5.93 -12.77
N GLY A 65 5.59 4.76 -12.47
CA GLY A 65 5.19 3.45 -12.95
C GLY A 65 4.35 2.69 -11.93
N ASP A 66 3.86 1.52 -12.34
CA ASP A 66 2.88 0.73 -11.60
C ASP A 66 3.54 -0.28 -10.65
N VAL A 67 2.92 -0.46 -9.48
CA VAL A 67 3.25 -1.53 -8.54
C VAL A 67 1.98 -2.26 -8.14
N SER A 68 1.97 -3.59 -8.29
CA SER A 68 0.82 -4.43 -8.00
C SER A 68 1.12 -5.39 -6.85
N PHE A 69 0.20 -5.47 -5.90
CA PHE A 69 0.09 -6.50 -4.86
C PHE A 69 -1.24 -7.25 -4.99
N GLU A 70 -1.86 -7.25 -6.17
CA GLU A 70 -3.19 -7.83 -6.34
C GLU A 70 -3.23 -9.31 -5.91
N ALA A 71 -4.29 -9.71 -5.22
CA ALA A 71 -4.48 -11.06 -4.68
C ALA A 71 -3.34 -11.60 -3.77
N ALA A 72 -2.36 -10.78 -3.38
CA ALA A 72 -1.32 -11.18 -2.43
C ALA A 72 -1.88 -11.23 -1.00
N MET A 73 -1.13 -11.85 -0.09
CA MET A 73 -1.52 -11.92 1.32
C MET A 73 -0.36 -11.62 2.26
N MET A 74 -0.68 -11.06 3.43
CA MET A 74 0.27 -10.80 4.51
C MET A 74 -0.39 -11.11 5.86
N ARG A 75 0.26 -11.94 6.69
CA ARG A 75 -0.18 -12.28 8.06
C ARG A 75 0.50 -11.51 9.19
N ARG A 76 1.70 -11.03 8.91
CA ARG A 76 2.62 -10.23 9.73
C ARG A 76 3.62 -9.64 8.75
N GLY A 77 4.34 -8.60 9.14
CA GLY A 77 5.32 -7.95 8.29
C GLY A 77 4.95 -6.50 7.99
N LEU A 78 5.71 -5.90 7.08
CA LEU A 78 5.62 -4.49 6.77
C LEU A 78 5.81 -4.27 5.27
N ILE A 79 4.86 -3.55 4.66
CA ILE A 79 5.03 -2.89 3.37
C ILE A 79 5.10 -1.38 3.62
N ASP A 80 6.21 -0.77 3.29
CA ASP A 80 6.59 0.54 3.79
C ASP A 80 6.79 1.57 2.69
N PHE A 81 5.86 2.50 2.57
CA PHE A 81 5.88 3.65 1.65
C PHE A 81 6.17 4.97 2.37
N GLU A 82 6.81 4.92 3.54
CA GLU A 82 7.13 6.14 4.27
C GLU A 82 7.87 7.15 3.40
N ARG A 83 7.39 8.40 3.38
CA ARG A 83 7.95 9.50 2.58
C ARG A 83 7.99 9.24 1.07
N ALA A 84 7.29 8.22 0.57
CA ALA A 84 7.18 7.99 -0.86
C ALA A 84 6.38 9.10 -1.56
N THR A 85 6.60 9.27 -2.86
CA THR A 85 5.84 10.21 -3.71
C THR A 85 5.13 9.46 -4.84
N PHE A 86 3.82 9.57 -4.90
CA PHE A 86 2.99 9.05 -6.00
C PHE A 86 2.71 10.19 -6.97
N ALA A 87 3.28 10.10 -8.18
CA ALA A 87 3.32 11.19 -9.16
C ALA A 87 2.74 10.78 -10.52
N GLY A 88 1.90 9.74 -10.57
CA GLY A 88 1.24 9.26 -11.79
C GLY A 88 1.11 7.74 -11.90
N GLY A 89 1.94 6.98 -11.18
CA GLY A 89 1.85 5.51 -11.16
C GLY A 89 0.64 4.99 -10.39
N THR A 90 0.27 3.73 -10.65
CA THR A 90 -0.79 3.04 -9.91
C THR A 90 -0.21 2.06 -8.90
N LEU A 91 -0.64 2.16 -7.64
CA LEU A 91 -0.40 1.16 -6.61
C LEU A 91 -1.69 0.36 -6.36
N ARG A 92 -1.65 -0.96 -6.56
CA ARG A 92 -2.83 -1.83 -6.44
C ARG A 92 -2.69 -2.85 -5.33
N PHE A 93 -3.69 -2.93 -4.46
CA PHE A 93 -3.91 -3.98 -3.45
C PHE A 93 -5.24 -4.70 -3.70
N THR A 94 -5.71 -4.75 -4.95
CA THR A 94 -7.00 -5.33 -5.28
C THR A 94 -7.09 -6.78 -4.79
N GLY A 95 -8.08 -7.09 -3.95
CA GLY A 95 -8.23 -8.43 -3.37
C GLY A 95 -7.11 -8.89 -2.43
N PHE A 96 -6.26 -7.97 -1.96
CA PHE A 96 -5.21 -8.27 -0.98
C PHE A 96 -5.80 -8.71 0.35
N ASP A 97 -5.21 -9.71 1.00
CA ASP A 97 -5.61 -10.16 2.33
C ASP A 97 -4.59 -9.71 3.38
N LEU A 98 -4.90 -8.62 4.10
CA LEU A 98 -4.08 -8.06 5.16
C LEU A 98 -4.58 -8.53 6.53
N ARG A 99 -3.82 -9.38 7.22
CA ARG A 99 -4.06 -9.79 8.61
C ARG A 99 -2.77 -9.59 9.39
N GLY A 100 -2.79 -9.03 10.60
CA GLY A 100 -1.61 -8.90 11.47
C GLY A 100 -0.37 -8.16 10.95
N GLY A 101 -0.37 -7.64 9.72
CA GLY A 101 0.72 -6.88 9.12
C GLY A 101 0.39 -5.40 8.96
N THR A 102 1.39 -4.62 8.56
CA THR A 102 1.23 -3.17 8.39
C THR A 102 1.54 -2.73 6.97
N ILE A 103 0.70 -1.89 6.39
CA ILE A 103 1.02 -1.11 5.19
C ILE A 103 1.10 0.35 5.58
N ARG A 104 2.24 0.99 5.37
CA ARG A 104 2.52 2.31 5.94
C ARG A 104 2.72 3.35 4.86
N PHE A 105 1.93 4.43 4.90
CA PHE A 105 2.03 5.58 4.00
C PHE A 105 2.41 6.86 4.73
N ASP A 106 2.95 6.76 5.93
CA ASP A 106 3.28 7.92 6.75
C ASP A 106 4.17 8.91 5.99
N ARG A 107 3.76 10.18 6.01
CA ARG A 107 4.43 11.29 5.32
C ARG A 107 4.59 11.09 3.81
N ALA A 108 3.81 10.20 3.19
CA ALA A 108 3.77 10.04 1.75
C ALA A 108 3.06 11.23 1.08
N ALA A 109 3.51 11.57 -0.13
CA ALA A 109 2.88 12.57 -0.98
C ALA A 109 2.08 11.85 -2.09
N LEU A 110 0.75 11.95 -2.02
CA LEU A 110 -0.20 11.38 -2.99
C LEU A 110 -0.61 12.48 -3.98
N ASP A 111 0.32 12.82 -4.89
CA ASP A 111 0.25 13.99 -5.78
C ASP A 111 -0.38 13.70 -7.15
N GLY A 112 -0.53 12.42 -7.50
CA GLY A 112 -1.11 11.97 -8.76
C GLY A 112 -1.09 10.45 -8.89
N GLY A 113 -1.75 9.92 -9.92
CA GLY A 113 -1.93 8.48 -10.09
C GLY A 113 -3.06 7.94 -9.19
N ALA A 114 -2.94 6.68 -8.78
CA ALA A 114 -3.98 6.05 -7.95
C ALA A 114 -3.40 5.04 -6.95
N VAL A 115 -4.04 4.94 -5.78
CA VAL A 115 -3.81 3.89 -4.78
C VAL A 115 -5.14 3.17 -4.54
N SER A 116 -5.21 1.90 -4.93
CA SER A 116 -6.45 1.11 -4.84
C SER A 116 -6.32 0.01 -3.80
N PHE A 117 -7.20 0.02 -2.81
CA PHE A 117 -7.49 -1.07 -1.87
C PHE A 117 -8.82 -1.76 -2.20
N ALA A 118 -9.22 -1.74 -3.48
CA ALA A 118 -10.51 -2.26 -3.88
C ALA A 118 -10.65 -3.76 -3.56
N GLY A 119 -11.70 -4.15 -2.84
CA GLY A 119 -11.90 -5.54 -2.43
C GLY A 119 -10.83 -6.10 -1.48
N THR A 120 -9.95 -5.26 -0.91
CA THR A 120 -8.98 -5.69 0.11
C THR A 120 -9.72 -6.15 1.37
N THR A 121 -9.27 -7.24 1.99
CA THR A 121 -9.71 -7.64 3.34
C THR A 121 -8.77 -7.04 4.38
N PHE A 122 -9.31 -6.20 5.25
CA PHE A 122 -8.63 -5.70 6.46
C PHE A 122 -9.01 -6.59 7.64
N GLY A 123 -8.24 -7.67 7.79
CA GLY A 123 -8.41 -8.66 8.85
C GLY A 123 -7.85 -8.24 10.20
N GLU A 124 -8.08 -9.10 11.20
CA GLU A 124 -7.61 -8.92 12.58
C GLU A 124 -6.13 -8.50 12.62
N ASP A 125 -5.83 -7.48 13.41
CA ASP A 125 -4.50 -6.86 13.57
C ASP A 125 -3.84 -6.32 12.28
N GLY A 126 -4.54 -6.33 11.15
CA GLY A 126 -4.09 -5.68 9.92
C GLY A 126 -4.21 -4.17 10.03
N VAL A 127 -3.15 -3.43 9.69
CA VAL A 127 -3.12 -1.97 9.88
C VAL A 127 -2.66 -1.27 8.59
N VAL A 128 -3.36 -0.20 8.21
CA VAL A 128 -2.89 0.78 7.24
C VAL A 128 -2.85 2.16 7.88
N THR A 129 -1.72 2.86 7.77
CA THR A 129 -1.55 4.22 8.35
C THR A 129 -1.18 5.25 7.31
N PHE A 130 -1.66 6.48 7.51
CA PHE A 130 -1.42 7.63 6.64
C PHE A 130 -0.94 8.86 7.46
N ASP A 131 -0.19 8.66 8.53
CA ASP A 131 0.18 9.72 9.46
C ASP A 131 1.01 10.81 8.76
N GLY A 132 0.51 12.04 8.74
CA GLY A 132 1.12 13.16 8.02
C GLY A 132 1.21 12.97 6.50
N ALA A 133 0.46 12.04 5.90
CA ALA A 133 0.39 11.91 4.46
C ALA A 133 -0.41 13.06 3.83
N ARG A 134 -0.09 13.43 2.59
CA ARG A 134 -0.76 14.50 1.84
C ARG A 134 -1.54 13.92 0.67
N PHE A 135 -2.86 14.10 0.66
CA PHE A 135 -3.77 13.67 -0.40
C PHE A 135 -4.07 14.84 -1.34
N ALA A 136 -3.18 15.09 -2.30
CA ALA A 136 -3.24 16.30 -3.15
C ALA A 136 -3.69 16.06 -4.60
N GLY A 137 -3.58 14.84 -5.11
CA GLY A 137 -3.94 14.56 -6.50
C GLY A 137 -4.11 13.10 -6.88
N SER A 138 -3.70 12.15 -6.04
CA SER A 138 -3.98 10.72 -6.30
C SER A 138 -5.43 10.37 -5.97
N GLU A 139 -6.05 9.51 -6.78
CA GLU A 139 -7.26 8.80 -6.37
C GLU A 139 -6.90 7.73 -5.34
N VAL A 140 -7.49 7.77 -4.15
CA VAL A 140 -7.37 6.69 -3.15
C VAL A 140 -8.72 6.02 -2.99
N SER A 141 -8.82 4.72 -3.25
CA SER A 141 -10.10 4.00 -3.29
C SER A 141 -10.09 2.78 -2.38
N PHE A 142 -11.13 2.64 -1.58
CA PHE A 142 -11.44 1.49 -0.73
C PHE A 142 -12.75 0.81 -1.15
N ALA A 143 -13.15 0.95 -2.42
CA ALA A 143 -14.38 0.39 -2.94
C ALA A 143 -14.42 -1.14 -2.77
N GLY A 144 -15.48 -1.68 -2.17
CA GLY A 144 -15.64 -3.09 -1.86
C GLY A 144 -14.70 -3.64 -0.79
N ALA A 145 -13.93 -2.79 -0.10
CA ALA A 145 -13.02 -3.27 0.95
C ALA A 145 -13.80 -3.80 2.16
N ASP A 146 -13.32 -4.91 2.73
CA ASP A 146 -13.95 -5.59 3.86
C ASP A 146 -13.23 -5.26 5.17
N PHE A 147 -13.92 -4.55 6.06
CA PHE A 147 -13.48 -4.19 7.40
C PHE A 147 -14.10 -5.07 8.50
N SER A 148 -14.92 -6.06 8.15
CA SER A 148 -15.71 -6.85 9.10
C SER A 148 -14.88 -7.70 10.06
N ALA A 149 -13.64 -7.99 9.68
CA ALA A 149 -12.70 -8.80 10.46
C ALA A 149 -11.83 -7.97 11.42
N GLY A 150 -12.06 -6.66 11.56
CA GLY A 150 -11.49 -5.84 12.63
C GLY A 150 -10.14 -5.19 12.33
N GLY A 151 -9.69 -5.17 11.08
CA GLY A 151 -8.51 -4.43 10.67
C GLY A 151 -8.69 -2.91 10.77
N VAL A 152 -7.58 -2.20 10.86
CA VAL A 152 -7.51 -0.75 11.06
C VAL A 152 -7.02 -0.06 9.79
N VAL A 153 -7.72 0.99 9.38
CA VAL A 153 -7.23 1.98 8.42
C VAL A 153 -7.31 3.34 9.08
N ASP A 154 -6.15 3.91 9.39
CA ASP A 154 -6.04 5.20 10.07
C ASP A 154 -5.63 6.30 9.08
N LEU A 155 -6.60 7.15 8.79
CA LEU A 155 -6.49 8.36 7.98
C LEU A 155 -6.55 9.60 8.89
N ALA A 156 -6.83 9.47 10.19
CA ALA A 156 -7.20 10.60 11.05
C ALA A 156 -6.11 11.65 11.22
N GLN A 157 -4.84 11.29 11.02
CA GLN A 157 -3.68 12.17 11.16
C GLN A 157 -3.01 12.56 9.84
N ALA A 158 -3.65 12.35 8.68
CA ALA A 158 -3.04 12.86 7.46
C ALA A 158 -3.07 14.38 7.39
N GLU A 159 -2.03 14.95 6.78
CA GLU A 159 -1.73 16.38 6.78
C GLU A 159 -2.75 17.18 5.97
N SER A 160 -3.20 16.65 4.82
CA SER A 160 -4.25 17.28 4.02
C SER A 160 -5.06 16.29 3.19
N TYR A 161 -6.29 16.71 2.88
CA TYR A 161 -7.30 16.01 2.11
C TYR A 161 -7.86 16.93 1.02
N GLU A 162 -7.04 17.24 0.02
CA GLU A 162 -7.52 17.98 -1.15
C GLU A 162 -8.33 17.06 -2.07
N VAL A 163 -7.97 15.78 -2.10
CA VAL A 163 -8.73 14.71 -2.74
C VAL A 163 -9.13 13.69 -1.68
N SER A 164 -10.43 13.57 -1.42
CA SER A 164 -10.95 12.61 -0.45
C SER A 164 -10.74 11.18 -0.91
N ALA A 165 -10.42 10.29 0.03
CA ALA A 165 -10.45 8.85 -0.23
C ALA A 165 -11.91 8.41 -0.50
N ARG A 166 -12.09 7.57 -1.52
CA ARG A 166 -13.39 7.03 -1.90
C ARG A 166 -13.69 5.78 -1.10
N PHE A 167 -14.91 5.70 -0.60
CA PHE A 167 -15.45 4.56 0.12
C PHE A 167 -16.81 4.16 -0.45
N ASP A 168 -17.25 2.95 -0.10
CA ASP A 168 -18.64 2.54 -0.32
C ASP A 168 -19.56 3.21 0.70
N PRO A 169 -20.85 3.39 0.37
CA PRO A 169 -21.83 3.83 1.35
C PRO A 169 -21.96 2.77 2.46
N TRP A 170 -21.94 3.21 3.71
CA TRP A 170 -22.12 2.34 4.87
C TRP A 170 -23.35 2.71 5.67
N SER A 171 -24.05 1.69 6.18
CA SER A 171 -25.11 1.90 7.18
C SER A 171 -24.55 2.34 8.55
N ALA A 172 -23.30 1.96 8.84
CA ALA A 172 -22.53 2.42 9.99
C ALA A 172 -21.04 2.41 9.64
N ARG A 173 -20.29 3.43 10.09
CA ARG A 173 -18.85 3.51 9.87
C ARG A 173 -18.15 2.27 10.47
N PRO A 174 -17.26 1.59 9.73
CA PRO A 174 -16.47 0.49 10.27
C PRO A 174 -15.66 0.93 11.50
N PRO A 175 -15.64 0.16 12.61
CA PRO A 175 -14.95 0.56 13.84
C PRO A 175 -13.45 0.79 13.69
N GLY A 176 -12.79 0.08 12.77
CA GLY A 176 -11.37 0.22 12.49
C GLY A 176 -11.02 1.33 11.50
N LEU A 177 -12.01 2.07 10.99
CA LEU A 177 -11.78 3.17 10.06
C LEU A 177 -11.77 4.51 10.79
N PHE A 178 -10.60 5.13 10.86
CA PHE A 178 -10.41 6.45 11.47
C PHE A 178 -10.27 7.49 10.38
N LEU A 179 -11.25 8.38 10.24
CA LEU A 179 -11.25 9.46 9.26
C LEU A 179 -10.84 10.80 9.92
N PRO A 180 -10.23 11.73 9.17
CA PRO A 180 -9.98 13.10 9.59
C PRO A 180 -11.23 13.82 10.05
N THR A 181 -11.01 14.79 10.93
CA THR A 181 -12.06 15.65 11.49
C THR A 181 -12.39 16.88 10.63
N VAL A 182 -11.55 17.20 9.64
CA VAL A 182 -11.69 18.36 8.75
C VAL A 182 -11.39 17.96 7.31
N GLY A 183 -12.26 18.36 6.37
CA GLY A 183 -12.12 18.06 4.93
C GLY A 183 -12.95 16.89 4.43
N PHE A 184 -13.59 16.11 5.31
CA PHE A 184 -14.59 15.12 4.92
C PHE A 184 -15.96 15.79 4.85
N ALA A 185 -16.40 16.14 3.64
CA ALA A 185 -17.82 16.24 3.38
C ALA A 185 -18.35 14.79 3.38
N ASP A 186 -19.18 14.44 4.36
CA ASP A 186 -20.04 13.28 4.26
C ASP A 186 -20.98 13.57 3.09
N ASP A 187 -20.64 13.17 1.87
CA ASP A 187 -21.61 13.14 0.77
C ASP A 187 -22.59 12.00 1.10
N GLU A 188 -23.73 12.39 1.67
CA GLU A 188 -24.94 11.56 1.87
C GLU A 188 -25.47 10.96 0.56
#